data_AF-A0A2Z3H5H2-F1
#
_entry.id   AF-A0A2Z3H5H2-F1
#
_cell.length_a   1.000
_cell.length_b   1.000
_cell.length_c   1.000
_cell.angle_alpha   90.00
_cell.angle_beta   90.00
_cell.angle_gamma   90.00
#
_symmetry.space_group_name_H-M   'P 1'
#
loop_
_entity.id
_entity.type
_entity.pdbx_description
1 polymer ?
#
loop_
_entity_poly.entity_id
_entity_poly.type
_entity_poly.pdbx_seq_one_letter_code
_entity_poly.pdbx_strand_id
1 'polypeptide(L)'
;MDRDAAPGTEEVVPPFEWRLVRRAGLAGLGLTAAAAALGLVAAAVAPPPAALSTARLLLVLAGALTAGAALSMRPDLWRAWAIAGGAAALAVAGVPEHWDSFRLLFGVLAAVELAGAATLAAPARYRLPVISGWLLFHFTGIFFATTTPPSTPWLTEQMFIRVYNPYLQFIYMRNAYHFYSPEPGPASVLVFMLKTETGTDAQGRPQYDTKWVVLPKRPDDVKDPLGLTYYRRLSITEQLARSTPGLLANVAERSEMLPRRQAVAHLIPMNPNEDPQSQYRLPQAEVARYVLPSYASHIILEHADPARAGKTTVKIYRVEHRTMNVEEFANPRNRPGSTSPYDPATYRPFFLGEFGYVADPEKPGAARIELLNPQEPLLYWLVPILPRPGGVPPGDPHKRPFIDFMSIHALDTLDLNAGDVDDPRHRNKVFDWNQLR
;
A
#
# COMPACT_ATOMS: atom_id res chain seq x y z
N MET A 1 -39.34 7.41 9.84
CA MET A 1 -38.78 8.28 8.80
C MET A 1 -39.84 8.41 7.74
N ASP A 2 -40.54 9.54 7.70
CA ASP A 2 -41.52 9.84 6.65
C ASP A 2 -40.79 10.03 5.32
N ARG A 3 -40.88 9.02 4.45
CA ARG A 3 -40.36 9.09 3.07
C ARG A 3 -41.22 9.96 2.16
N ASP A 4 -42.35 10.46 2.66
CA ASP A 4 -43.36 11.21 1.90
C ASP A 4 -43.43 12.69 2.26
N ALA A 5 -42.48 13.20 3.07
CA ALA A 5 -42.36 14.64 3.26
C ALA A 5 -41.97 15.27 1.92
N ALA A 6 -42.86 16.11 1.37
CA ALA A 6 -42.54 16.92 0.20
C ALA A 6 -41.21 17.63 0.47
N PRO A 7 -40.24 17.56 -0.46
CA PRO A 7 -38.95 18.21 -0.26
C PRO A 7 -39.25 19.65 0.14
N GLY A 8 -38.75 20.06 1.30
CA GLY A 8 -38.89 21.43 1.75
C GLY A 8 -38.44 22.34 0.61
N THR A 9 -39.07 23.50 0.48
CA THR A 9 -38.54 24.58 -0.36
C THR A 9 -37.25 25.05 0.29
N GLU A 10 -36.20 24.23 0.25
CA GLU A 10 -34.87 24.61 0.66
C GLU A 10 -34.55 25.87 -0.12
N GLU A 11 -34.26 26.93 0.62
CA GLU A 11 -33.99 28.25 0.11
C GLU A 11 -32.79 28.13 -0.83
N VAL A 12 -33.08 28.01 -2.13
CA VAL A 12 -32.06 27.91 -3.17
C VAL A 12 -31.31 29.23 -3.14
N VAL A 13 -30.15 29.23 -2.48
CA VAL A 13 -29.26 30.39 -2.42
C VAL A 13 -29.08 30.88 -3.86
N PRO A 14 -29.45 32.14 -4.16
CA PRO A 14 -29.40 32.62 -5.53
C PRO A 14 -27.97 32.51 -6.08
N PRO A 15 -27.80 32.08 -7.33
CA PRO A 15 -26.49 31.89 -7.91
C PRO A 15 -25.71 33.21 -7.92
N PHE A 16 -24.40 33.14 -7.69
CA PHE A 16 -23.53 34.32 -7.70
C PHE A 16 -23.65 35.11 -9.01
N GLU A 17 -23.62 36.44 -8.90
CA GLU A 17 -23.63 37.32 -10.07
C GLU A 17 -22.42 37.06 -10.97
N TRP A 18 -22.66 36.92 -12.29
CA TRP A 18 -21.61 36.65 -13.26
C TRP A 18 -20.49 37.71 -13.24
N ARG A 19 -20.81 38.97 -12.92
CA ARG A 19 -19.79 40.03 -12.84
C ARG A 19 -18.75 39.75 -11.75
N LEU A 20 -19.19 39.28 -10.58
CA LEU A 20 -18.31 38.91 -9.48
C LEU A 20 -17.45 37.70 -9.87
N VAL A 21 -18.10 36.65 -10.38
CA VAL A 21 -17.41 35.43 -10.82
C VAL A 21 -16.36 35.71 -11.89
N ARG A 22 -16.71 36.50 -12.92
CA ARG A 22 -15.77 36.89 -13.97
C ARG A 22 -14.58 37.67 -13.41
N ARG A 23 -14.81 38.60 -12.47
CA ARG A 23 -13.72 39.38 -11.85
C ARG A 23 -12.78 38.47 -11.06
N ALA A 24 -13.32 37.58 -10.24
CA ALA A 24 -12.53 36.60 -9.49
C ALA A 24 -11.73 35.68 -10.44
N GLY A 25 -12.39 35.10 -11.45
CA GLY A 25 -11.74 34.22 -12.41
C GLY A 25 -10.64 34.92 -13.20
N LEU A 26 -10.87 36.14 -13.70
CA LEU A 26 -9.85 36.92 -14.40
C LEU A 26 -8.68 37.33 -13.49
N ALA A 27 -8.94 37.61 -12.21
CA ALA A 27 -7.87 37.83 -11.25
C ALA A 27 -7.00 36.57 -11.07
N GLY A 28 -7.63 35.39 -10.93
CA GLY A 28 -6.93 34.11 -10.87
C GLY A 28 -6.08 33.83 -12.12
N LEU A 29 -6.66 34.04 -13.31
CA LEU A 29 -5.98 33.95 -14.60
C LEU A 29 -4.79 34.92 -14.71
N GLY A 30 -4.95 36.16 -14.24
CA GLY A 30 -3.88 37.17 -14.25
C GLY A 30 -2.69 36.76 -13.37
N LEU A 31 -2.95 36.16 -12.21
CA LEU A 31 -1.90 35.64 -11.32
C LEU A 31 -1.12 34.49 -11.95
N THR A 32 -1.80 33.51 -12.59
CA THR A 32 -1.11 32.41 -13.28
C THR A 32 -0.38 32.88 -14.53
N ALA A 33 -0.91 33.88 -15.25
CA ALA A 33 -0.23 34.54 -16.37
C ALA A 33 1.07 35.22 -15.92
N ALA A 34 1.04 35.94 -14.79
CA ALA A 34 2.24 36.56 -14.21
C ALA A 34 3.27 35.48 -13.83
N ALA A 35 2.84 34.38 -13.22
CA ALA A 35 3.73 33.26 -12.93
C ALA A 35 4.35 32.64 -14.18
N ALA A 36 3.57 32.47 -15.25
CA ALA A 36 4.06 31.96 -16.54
C ALA A 36 5.08 32.91 -17.17
N ALA A 37 4.84 34.22 -17.13
CA ALA A 37 5.79 35.24 -17.60
C ALA A 37 7.11 35.19 -16.79
N LEU A 38 7.04 35.07 -15.47
CA LEU A 38 8.22 34.83 -14.63
C LEU A 38 8.92 33.51 -14.95
N GLY A 39 8.17 32.49 -15.41
CA GLY A 39 8.73 31.24 -15.92
C GLY A 39 9.54 31.42 -17.19
N LEU A 40 9.08 32.26 -18.13
CA LEU A 40 9.84 32.63 -19.32
C LEU A 40 11.12 33.41 -18.96
N VAL A 41 11.04 34.34 -18.02
CA VAL A 41 12.22 35.05 -17.50
C VAL A 41 13.20 34.09 -16.83
N ALA A 42 12.70 33.15 -16.02
CA ALA A 42 13.53 32.13 -15.38
C ALA A 42 14.24 31.24 -16.40
N ALA A 43 13.59 30.90 -17.52
CA ALA A 43 14.22 30.12 -18.59
C ALA A 43 15.36 30.87 -19.31
N ALA A 44 15.33 32.21 -19.29
CA ALA A 44 16.39 33.05 -19.85
C ALA A 44 17.59 33.24 -18.90
N VAL A 45 17.47 32.88 -17.61
CA VAL A 45 18.51 33.07 -16.60
C VAL A 45 18.88 31.72 -15.98
N ALA A 46 20.05 31.18 -16.36
CA ALA A 46 20.54 29.90 -15.86
C ALA A 46 21.71 30.09 -14.88
N PRO A 47 21.59 29.69 -13.59
CA PRO A 47 20.41 29.16 -12.90
C PRO A 47 19.43 30.26 -12.42
N PRO A 48 18.11 29.98 -12.36
CA PRO A 48 17.15 30.97 -11.89
C PRO A 48 17.27 31.18 -10.37
N PRO A 49 17.13 32.42 -9.86
CA PRO A 49 17.15 32.69 -8.43
C PRO A 49 16.05 31.90 -7.68
N ALA A 50 16.37 31.36 -6.50
CA ALA A 50 15.40 30.59 -5.70
C ALA A 50 14.12 31.39 -5.38
N ALA A 51 14.28 32.69 -5.08
CA ALA A 51 13.15 33.60 -4.83
C ALA A 51 12.18 33.68 -6.02
N LEU A 52 12.68 33.60 -7.25
CA LEU A 52 11.85 33.61 -8.46
C LEU A 52 11.00 32.33 -8.55
N SER A 53 11.58 31.16 -8.24
CA SER A 53 10.86 29.89 -8.17
C SER A 53 9.77 29.90 -7.09
N THR A 54 10.08 30.45 -5.91
CA THR A 54 9.09 30.60 -4.83
C THR A 54 7.95 31.55 -5.23
N ALA A 55 8.27 32.70 -5.81
CA ALA A 55 7.26 33.67 -6.27
C ALA A 55 6.32 33.05 -7.32
N ARG A 56 6.88 32.30 -8.27
CA ARG A 56 6.11 31.55 -9.28
C ARG A 56 5.13 30.57 -8.65
N LEU A 57 5.58 29.76 -7.69
CA LEU A 57 4.72 28.79 -7.00
C LEU A 57 3.58 29.46 -6.23
N LEU A 58 3.86 30.55 -5.52
CA LEU A 58 2.83 31.29 -4.77
C LEU A 58 1.80 31.93 -5.71
N LEU A 59 2.23 32.52 -6.83
CA LEU A 59 1.34 33.10 -7.83
C LEU A 59 0.47 32.02 -8.51
N VAL A 60 1.04 30.85 -8.84
CA VAL A 60 0.26 29.73 -9.38
C VAL A 60 -0.77 29.24 -8.36
N LEU A 61 -0.38 29.03 -7.11
CA LEU A 61 -1.29 28.55 -6.06
C LEU A 61 -2.45 29.54 -5.85
N ALA A 62 -2.14 30.82 -5.64
CA ALA A 62 -3.15 31.86 -5.46
C ALA A 62 -4.05 31.99 -6.69
N GLY A 63 -3.45 31.97 -7.89
CA GLY A 63 -4.18 32.05 -9.16
C GLY A 63 -5.14 30.88 -9.38
N ALA A 64 -4.66 29.65 -9.15
CA ALA A 64 -5.44 28.43 -9.28
C ALA A 64 -6.60 28.37 -8.27
N LEU A 65 -6.35 28.69 -7.00
CA LEU A 65 -7.41 28.73 -5.99
C LEU A 65 -8.48 29.80 -6.32
N THR A 66 -8.05 30.97 -6.78
CA THR A 66 -8.99 32.06 -7.14
C THR A 66 -9.83 31.70 -8.37
N ALA A 67 -9.21 31.11 -9.41
CA ALA A 67 -9.91 30.66 -10.61
C ALA A 67 -10.86 29.48 -10.31
N GLY A 68 -10.42 28.52 -9.49
CA GLY A 68 -11.22 27.39 -9.04
C GLY A 68 -12.42 27.81 -8.19
N ALA A 69 -12.25 28.79 -7.30
CA ALA A 69 -13.36 29.36 -6.53
C ALA A 69 -14.37 30.09 -7.43
N ALA A 70 -13.89 30.82 -8.45
CA ALA A 70 -14.78 31.42 -9.44
C ALA A 70 -15.57 30.36 -10.22
N LEU A 71 -14.93 29.27 -10.62
CA LEU A 71 -15.60 28.15 -11.26
C LEU A 71 -16.66 27.51 -10.36
N SER A 72 -16.35 27.27 -9.08
CA SER A 72 -17.30 26.66 -8.13
C SER A 72 -18.51 27.55 -7.82
N MET A 73 -18.37 28.88 -7.94
CA MET A 73 -19.48 29.81 -7.79
C MET A 73 -20.52 29.69 -8.92
N ARG A 74 -20.09 29.36 -10.15
CA ARG A 74 -20.96 29.24 -11.34
C ARG A 74 -20.49 28.12 -12.29
N PRO A 75 -20.60 26.86 -11.88
CA PRO A 75 -20.21 25.72 -12.70
C PRO A 75 -21.14 25.48 -13.90
N ASP A 76 -22.28 26.18 -13.98
CA ASP A 76 -23.21 26.13 -15.10
C ASP A 76 -22.76 26.95 -16.32
N LEU A 77 -21.80 27.87 -16.14
CA LEU A 77 -21.36 28.80 -17.18
C LEU A 77 -20.08 28.32 -17.86
N TRP A 78 -20.15 28.00 -19.16
CA TRP A 78 -18.97 27.61 -19.96
C TRP A 78 -17.82 28.64 -19.90
N ARG A 79 -18.14 29.92 -19.71
CA ARG A 79 -17.15 31.01 -19.58
C ARG A 79 -16.31 30.88 -18.31
N ALA A 80 -16.90 30.42 -17.20
CA ALA A 80 -16.17 30.18 -15.96
C ALA A 80 -15.16 29.04 -16.15
N TRP A 81 -15.60 27.95 -16.78
CA TRP A 81 -14.75 26.82 -17.16
C TRP A 81 -13.61 27.22 -18.10
N ALA A 82 -13.88 28.06 -19.11
CA ALA A 82 -12.86 28.54 -20.03
C ALA A 82 -11.78 29.40 -19.34
N ILE A 83 -12.18 30.25 -18.38
CA ILE A 83 -11.25 31.05 -17.58
C ILE A 83 -10.38 30.16 -16.69
N ALA A 84 -10.99 29.17 -16.01
CA ALA A 84 -10.26 28.21 -15.20
C ALA A 84 -9.27 27.41 -16.05
N GLY A 85 -9.72 26.88 -17.20
CA GLY A 85 -8.88 26.12 -18.12
C GLY A 85 -7.69 26.92 -18.66
N GLY A 86 -7.91 28.20 -18.95
CA GLY A 86 -6.82 29.13 -19.28
C GLY A 86 -5.84 29.33 -18.12
N ALA A 87 -6.35 29.47 -16.89
CA ALA A 87 -5.52 29.64 -15.70
C ALA A 87 -4.67 28.39 -15.41
N ALA A 88 -5.25 27.20 -15.52
CA ALA A 88 -4.56 25.92 -15.39
C ALA A 88 -3.52 25.71 -16.51
N ALA A 89 -3.84 26.05 -17.76
CA ALA A 89 -2.89 25.95 -18.87
C ALA A 89 -1.66 26.86 -18.64
N LEU A 90 -1.85 28.09 -18.16
CA LEU A 90 -0.76 28.99 -17.81
C LEU A 90 0.03 28.50 -16.60
N ALA A 91 -0.63 27.86 -15.63
CA ALA A 91 0.04 27.27 -14.48
C ALA A 91 1.07 26.19 -14.88
N VAL A 92 0.90 25.47 -15.99
CA VAL A 92 1.89 24.51 -16.51
C VAL A 92 3.24 25.18 -16.83
N ALA A 93 3.21 26.41 -17.35
CA ALA A 93 4.41 27.22 -17.59
C ALA A 93 4.85 28.00 -16.33
N GLY A 94 3.89 28.35 -15.47
CA GLY A 94 4.14 29.03 -14.20
C GLY A 94 4.89 28.18 -13.19
N VAL A 95 4.63 26.87 -13.12
CA VAL A 95 5.27 25.95 -12.17
C VAL A 95 6.72 25.65 -12.59
N PRO A 96 7.71 25.69 -11.66
CA PRO A 96 9.09 25.32 -11.94
C PRO A 96 9.25 23.90 -12.50
N GLU A 97 10.27 23.67 -13.34
CA GLU A 97 10.43 22.39 -14.03
C GLU A 97 10.65 21.20 -13.10
N HIS A 98 11.29 21.42 -11.94
CA HIS A 98 11.50 20.41 -10.91
C HIS A 98 10.23 20.05 -10.11
N TRP A 99 9.10 20.71 -10.39
CA TRP A 99 7.76 20.40 -9.85
C TRP A 99 6.90 19.72 -10.93
N ASP A 100 7.46 18.69 -11.57
CA ASP A 100 6.87 17.95 -12.70
C ASP A 100 5.44 17.46 -12.44
N SER A 101 5.18 16.92 -11.25
CA SER A 101 3.90 16.37 -10.83
C SER A 101 2.80 17.44 -10.79
N PHE A 102 3.16 18.67 -10.39
CA PHE A 102 2.23 19.80 -10.43
C PHE A 102 1.99 20.30 -11.85
N ARG A 103 3.01 20.30 -12.71
CA ARG A 103 2.83 20.62 -14.14
C ARG A 103 1.89 19.63 -14.80
N LEU A 104 2.04 18.34 -14.51
CA LEU A 104 1.14 17.29 -14.98
C LEU A 104 -0.28 17.50 -14.45
N LEU A 105 -0.44 17.76 -13.15
CA LEU A 105 -1.74 18.06 -12.53
C LEU A 105 -2.44 19.22 -13.26
N PHE A 106 -1.76 20.35 -13.44
CA PHE A 106 -2.33 21.52 -14.14
C PHE A 106 -2.61 21.26 -15.62
N GLY A 107 -1.78 20.44 -16.29
CA GLY A 107 -2.04 20.02 -17.65
C GLY A 107 -3.35 19.22 -17.77
N VAL A 108 -3.60 18.31 -16.83
CA VAL A 108 -4.86 17.55 -16.79
C VAL A 108 -6.03 18.44 -16.40
N LEU A 109 -5.89 19.33 -15.40
CA LEU A 109 -6.94 20.29 -15.04
C LEU A 109 -7.32 21.17 -16.22
N ALA A 110 -6.33 21.69 -16.96
CA ALA A 110 -6.59 22.48 -18.17
C ALA A 110 -7.37 21.67 -19.21
N ALA A 111 -6.99 20.42 -19.46
CA ALA A 111 -7.71 19.56 -20.40
C ALA A 111 -9.16 19.29 -19.96
N VAL A 112 -9.37 18.97 -18.68
CA VAL A 112 -10.69 18.75 -18.09
C VAL A 112 -11.54 20.02 -18.17
N GLU A 113 -10.97 21.17 -17.82
CA GLU A 113 -11.69 22.42 -17.76
C GLU A 113 -12.09 22.93 -19.16
N LEU A 114 -11.19 22.78 -20.14
CA LEU A 114 -11.48 23.11 -21.54
C LEU A 114 -12.50 22.16 -22.15
N ALA A 115 -12.44 20.86 -21.83
CA ALA A 115 -13.46 19.90 -22.23
C ALA A 115 -14.83 20.22 -21.61
N GLY A 116 -14.85 20.62 -20.34
CA GLY A 116 -16.05 21.11 -19.64
C GLY A 116 -16.61 22.37 -20.29
N ALA A 117 -15.76 23.35 -20.61
CA ALA A 117 -16.15 24.56 -21.32
C ALA A 117 -16.77 24.25 -22.69
N ALA A 118 -16.14 23.39 -23.49
CA ALA A 118 -16.65 22.96 -24.79
C ALA A 118 -18.02 22.26 -24.65
N THR A 119 -18.16 21.38 -23.66
CA THR A 119 -19.39 20.62 -23.40
C THR A 119 -20.55 21.51 -22.96
N LEU A 120 -20.26 22.55 -22.16
CA LEU A 120 -21.27 23.53 -21.74
C LEU A 120 -21.57 24.57 -22.82
N ALA A 121 -20.62 24.91 -23.68
CA ALA A 121 -20.87 25.76 -24.83
C ALA A 121 -21.71 25.03 -25.91
N ALA A 122 -21.63 23.71 -25.97
CA ALA A 122 -22.39 22.91 -26.91
C ALA A 122 -23.92 22.96 -26.64
N PRO A 123 -24.74 22.94 -27.71
CA PRO A 123 -26.18 22.74 -27.60
C PRO A 123 -26.56 21.47 -26.82
N ALA A 124 -27.71 21.49 -26.14
CA ALA A 124 -28.18 20.39 -25.29
C ALA A 124 -28.19 19.02 -26.00
N ARG A 125 -28.52 19.01 -27.30
CA ARG A 125 -28.53 17.80 -28.15
C ARG A 125 -27.19 17.07 -28.22
N TYR A 126 -26.07 17.78 -28.00
CA TYR A 126 -24.73 17.19 -27.98
C TYR A 126 -24.20 17.00 -26.57
N ARG A 127 -24.59 17.86 -25.63
CA ARG A 127 -24.17 17.77 -24.23
C ARG A 127 -24.56 16.44 -23.61
N LEU A 128 -25.80 16.01 -23.80
CA LEU A 128 -26.31 14.75 -23.23
C LEU A 128 -25.53 13.53 -23.75
N PRO A 129 -25.36 13.30 -25.07
CA PRO A 129 -24.53 12.21 -25.57
C PRO A 129 -23.08 12.22 -25.05
N VAL A 130 -22.45 13.39 -24.96
CA VAL A 130 -21.06 13.50 -24.46
C VAL A 130 -20.97 13.07 -23.00
N ILE A 131 -21.85 13.59 -22.14
CA ILE A 131 -21.89 13.24 -20.72
C ILE A 131 -22.20 11.74 -20.56
N SER A 132 -23.21 11.24 -21.28
CA SER A 132 -23.54 9.81 -21.27
C SER A 132 -22.37 8.94 -21.73
N GLY A 133 -21.63 9.37 -22.75
CA GLY A 133 -20.42 8.69 -23.22
C GLY A 133 -19.32 8.65 -22.17
N TRP A 134 -19.09 9.74 -21.44
CA TRP A 134 -18.14 9.76 -20.32
C TRP A 134 -18.57 8.86 -19.15
N LEU A 135 -19.85 8.89 -18.79
CA LEU A 135 -20.39 7.99 -17.77
C LEU A 135 -20.22 6.53 -18.20
N LEU A 136 -20.57 6.21 -19.45
CA LEU A 136 -20.41 4.87 -20.00
C LEU A 136 -18.92 4.47 -19.99
N PHE A 137 -18.01 5.34 -20.41
CA PHE A 137 -16.57 5.09 -20.36
C PHE A 137 -16.10 4.80 -18.92
N HIS A 138 -16.52 5.60 -17.95
CA HIS A 138 -16.16 5.42 -16.54
C HIS A 138 -16.63 4.07 -16.00
N PHE A 139 -17.94 3.77 -16.12
CA PHE A 139 -18.51 2.51 -15.64
C PHE A 139 -18.00 1.30 -16.42
N THR A 140 -17.68 1.46 -17.71
CA THR A 140 -17.03 0.42 -18.49
C THR A 140 -15.63 0.15 -17.95
N GLY A 141 -14.87 1.18 -17.56
CA GLY A 141 -13.59 1.00 -16.88
C GLY A 141 -13.70 0.21 -15.59
N ILE A 142 -14.69 0.53 -14.75
CA ILE A 142 -14.99 -0.24 -13.53
C ILE A 142 -15.31 -1.70 -13.86
N PHE A 143 -16.15 -1.93 -14.88
CA PHE A 143 -16.49 -3.27 -15.35
C PHE A 143 -15.27 -4.04 -15.87
N PHE A 144 -14.36 -3.37 -16.59
CA PHE A 144 -13.09 -3.99 -16.99
C PHE A 144 -12.20 -4.30 -15.79
N ALA A 145 -12.17 -3.46 -14.75
CA ALA A 145 -11.40 -3.73 -13.54
C ALA A 145 -11.87 -5.00 -12.82
N THR A 146 -13.17 -5.32 -12.84
CA THR A 146 -13.70 -6.54 -12.22
C THR A 146 -13.59 -7.79 -13.11
N THR A 147 -13.47 -7.61 -14.43
CA THR A 147 -13.41 -8.73 -15.39
C THR A 147 -12.00 -9.05 -15.89
N THR A 148 -11.00 -8.24 -15.52
CA THR A 148 -9.58 -8.49 -15.87
C THR A 148 -8.79 -9.47 -15.02
N PRO A 149 -9.18 -9.85 -13.79
CA PRO A 149 -8.51 -10.93 -13.11
C PRO A 149 -8.46 -12.20 -13.98
N PRO A 150 -7.32 -12.91 -14.06
CA PRO A 150 -7.23 -14.14 -14.83
C PRO A 150 -8.22 -15.21 -14.35
N SER A 151 -8.77 -16.06 -15.22
CA SER A 151 -8.60 -16.13 -16.68
C SER A 151 -9.54 -15.17 -17.42
N THR A 152 -9.01 -14.13 -18.05
CA THR A 152 -9.78 -13.09 -18.76
C THR A 152 -9.56 -13.17 -20.28
N PRO A 153 -10.54 -12.80 -21.13
CA PRO A 153 -10.33 -12.69 -22.57
C PRO A 153 -9.23 -11.67 -22.91
N TRP A 154 -8.40 -11.96 -23.92
CA TRP A 154 -7.31 -11.07 -24.34
C TRP A 154 -7.76 -9.64 -24.63
N LEU A 155 -8.92 -9.46 -25.27
CA LEU A 155 -9.46 -8.12 -25.54
C LEU A 155 -9.73 -7.34 -24.25
N THR A 156 -10.27 -8.01 -23.23
CA THR A 156 -10.55 -7.43 -21.91
C THR A 156 -9.26 -6.99 -21.23
N GLU A 157 -8.25 -7.85 -21.27
CA GLU A 157 -6.92 -7.54 -20.76
C GLU A 157 -6.30 -6.32 -21.48
N GLN A 158 -6.33 -6.28 -22.82
CA GLN A 158 -5.75 -5.16 -23.57
C GLN A 158 -6.48 -3.83 -23.33
N MET A 159 -7.81 -3.84 -23.35
CA MET A 159 -8.61 -2.65 -23.10
C MET A 159 -8.35 -2.10 -21.70
N PHE A 160 -8.28 -2.98 -20.70
CA PHE A 160 -7.95 -2.55 -19.35
C PHE A 160 -6.52 -2.03 -19.25
N ILE A 161 -5.51 -2.82 -19.63
CA ILE A 161 -4.10 -2.44 -19.44
C ILE A 161 -3.77 -1.13 -20.15
N ARG A 162 -4.28 -0.91 -21.37
CA ARG A 162 -3.89 0.23 -22.21
C ARG A 162 -4.79 1.45 -22.07
N VAL A 163 -6.08 1.27 -21.74
CA VAL A 163 -7.06 2.38 -21.74
C VAL A 163 -7.56 2.65 -20.34
N TYR A 164 -8.19 1.66 -19.69
CA TYR A 164 -8.90 1.90 -18.44
C TYR A 164 -8.01 1.93 -17.20
N ASN A 165 -6.94 1.15 -17.15
CA ASN A 165 -6.05 1.09 -15.99
C ASN A 165 -5.31 2.42 -15.76
N PRO A 166 -4.71 3.09 -16.79
CA PRO A 166 -4.16 4.44 -16.60
C PRO A 166 -5.21 5.44 -16.11
N TYR A 167 -6.41 5.40 -16.67
CA TYR A 167 -7.52 6.27 -16.27
C TYR A 167 -7.96 6.04 -14.82
N LEU A 168 -8.24 4.79 -14.44
CA LEU A 168 -8.66 4.43 -13.09
C LEU A 168 -7.56 4.69 -12.07
N GLN A 169 -6.29 4.47 -12.43
CA GLN A 169 -5.15 4.82 -11.60
C GLN A 169 -5.07 6.34 -11.39
N PHE A 170 -5.31 7.13 -12.44
CA PHE A 170 -5.30 8.59 -12.36
C PHE A 170 -6.36 9.13 -11.40
N ILE A 171 -7.59 8.59 -11.43
CA ILE A 171 -8.69 9.01 -10.52
C ILE A 171 -8.70 8.26 -9.18
N TYR A 172 -7.63 7.51 -8.87
CA TYR A 172 -7.50 6.75 -7.62
C TYR A 172 -8.61 5.70 -7.38
N MET A 173 -9.10 5.09 -8.46
CA MET A 173 -10.12 4.03 -8.45
C MET A 173 -9.55 2.69 -8.93
N ARG A 174 -8.34 2.32 -8.50
CA ARG A 174 -7.78 0.98 -8.75
C ARG A 174 -7.96 0.02 -7.57
N ASN A 175 -8.31 0.55 -6.40
CA ASN A 175 -8.44 -0.28 -5.21
C ASN A 175 -9.78 -1.03 -5.23
N ALA A 176 -9.76 -2.36 -5.26
CA ALA A 176 -10.97 -3.20 -5.26
C ALA A 176 -11.89 -2.93 -4.06
N TYR A 177 -11.31 -2.47 -2.94
CA TYR A 177 -12.03 -2.03 -1.75
C TYR A 177 -13.00 -0.85 -2.02
N HIS A 178 -12.79 -0.08 -3.09
CA HIS A 178 -13.69 1.01 -3.48
C HIS A 178 -14.88 0.55 -4.33
N PHE A 179 -14.85 -0.71 -4.80
CA PHE A 179 -15.85 -1.22 -5.73
C PHE A 179 -16.79 -2.19 -5.04
N TYR A 180 -16.36 -3.40 -4.71
CA TYR A 180 -17.26 -4.48 -4.31
C TYR A 180 -16.51 -5.65 -3.65
N SER A 181 -15.76 -5.44 -2.56
CA SER A 181 -15.30 -6.58 -1.75
C SER A 181 -16.32 -6.80 -0.62
N PRO A 182 -17.46 -7.50 -0.85
CA PRO A 182 -18.39 -7.84 0.23
C PRO A 182 -17.70 -8.72 1.29
N GLU A 183 -16.66 -9.44 0.86
CA GLU A 183 -15.65 -10.03 1.73
C GLU A 183 -14.30 -9.45 1.32
N PRO A 184 -13.79 -8.41 1.99
CA PRO A 184 -12.38 -8.06 1.82
C PRO A 184 -11.57 -9.30 2.19
N GLY A 185 -10.71 -9.74 1.28
CA GLY A 185 -9.74 -10.79 1.59
C GLY A 185 -8.96 -10.42 2.86
N PRO A 186 -8.37 -11.42 3.54
CA PRO A 186 -7.61 -11.17 4.76
C PRO A 186 -6.53 -10.12 4.48
N ALA A 187 -6.58 -9.00 5.20
CA ALA A 187 -5.57 -7.96 5.04
C ALA A 187 -4.20 -8.55 5.38
N SER A 188 -3.23 -8.34 4.48
CA SER A 188 -1.86 -8.77 4.71
C SER A 188 -1.02 -7.62 5.25
N VAL A 189 -0.22 -7.90 6.27
CA VAL A 189 0.87 -7.02 6.71
C VAL A 189 2.20 -7.75 6.53
N LEU A 190 3.28 -6.99 6.39
CA LEU A 190 4.64 -7.52 6.43
C LEU A 190 5.23 -7.29 7.81
N VAL A 191 5.85 -8.32 8.32
CA VAL A 191 6.62 -8.29 9.56
C VAL A 191 8.05 -8.65 9.24
N PHE A 192 8.97 -7.79 9.63
CA PHE A 192 10.41 -7.93 9.39
C PHE A 192 11.10 -8.13 10.73
N MET A 193 11.93 -9.16 10.83
CA MET A 193 12.88 -9.31 11.93
C MET A 193 14.27 -8.97 11.40
N LEU A 194 14.79 -7.81 11.80
CA LEU A 194 16.16 -7.43 11.51
C LEU A 194 17.10 -8.07 12.54
N LYS A 195 18.21 -8.62 12.07
CA LYS A 195 19.30 -9.14 12.90
C LYS A 195 20.58 -8.44 12.51
N THR A 196 21.10 -7.61 13.39
CA THR A 196 22.36 -6.90 13.15
C THR A 196 23.45 -7.52 13.99
N GLU A 197 24.49 -8.05 13.36
CA GLU A 197 25.65 -8.56 14.08
C GLU A 197 26.37 -7.41 14.80
N THR A 198 26.43 -7.49 16.12
CA THR A 198 27.04 -6.47 16.99
C THR A 198 28.44 -6.83 17.45
N GLY A 199 28.83 -8.08 17.32
CA GLY A 199 30.14 -8.60 17.74
C GLY A 199 30.08 -10.11 17.90
N THR A 200 31.05 -10.65 18.61
CA THR A 200 31.12 -12.07 18.98
C THR A 200 31.19 -12.22 20.50
N ASP A 201 30.62 -13.30 21.03
CA ASP A 201 30.74 -13.65 22.45
C ASP A 201 32.13 -14.22 22.78
N ALA A 202 32.38 -14.54 24.05
CA ALA A 202 33.65 -15.10 24.50
C ALA A 202 34.00 -16.46 23.85
N GLN A 203 33.01 -17.13 23.25
CA GLN A 203 33.15 -18.39 22.54
C GLN A 203 33.24 -18.20 21.01
N GLY A 204 33.32 -16.95 20.53
CA GLY A 204 33.41 -16.62 19.11
C GLY A 204 32.08 -16.71 18.36
N ARG A 205 30.94 -16.89 19.06
CA ARG A 205 29.62 -16.95 18.42
C ARG A 205 29.11 -15.54 18.15
N PRO A 206 28.51 -15.27 16.98
CA PRO A 206 27.99 -13.94 16.66
C PRO A 206 26.87 -13.54 17.63
N GLN A 207 26.92 -12.30 18.10
CA GLN A 207 25.90 -11.66 18.90
C GLN A 207 25.07 -10.72 18.04
N TYR A 208 23.74 -10.85 18.14
CA TYR A 208 22.82 -10.07 17.32
C TYR A 208 22.00 -9.10 18.17
N ASP A 209 21.88 -7.88 17.68
CA ASP A 209 20.80 -6.98 18.03
C ASP A 209 19.61 -7.25 17.11
N THR A 210 18.42 -7.39 17.69
CA THR A 210 17.22 -7.84 16.97
C THR A 210 16.12 -6.81 17.07
N LYS A 211 15.47 -6.51 15.95
CA LYS A 211 14.39 -5.51 15.88
C LYS A 211 13.26 -5.98 14.98
N TRP A 212 12.04 -5.89 15.51
CA TRP A 212 10.83 -6.09 14.74
C TRP A 212 10.37 -4.80 14.08
N VAL A 213 9.96 -4.88 12.82
CA VAL A 213 9.36 -3.79 12.05
C VAL A 213 8.10 -4.32 11.38
N VAL A 214 7.01 -3.55 11.43
CA VAL A 214 5.71 -3.90 10.84
C VAL A 214 5.37 -2.89 9.76
N LEU A 215 4.88 -3.35 8.61
CA LEU A 215 4.43 -2.53 7.49
C LEU A 215 3.11 -3.03 6.90
N PRO A 216 2.09 -2.19 6.72
CA PRO A 216 1.95 -0.83 7.25
C PRO A 216 1.56 -0.79 8.74
N LYS A 217 1.71 0.36 9.40
CA LYS A 217 1.36 0.60 10.80
C LYS A 217 0.45 1.84 10.97
N ARG A 218 -0.79 1.66 11.47
CA ARG A 218 -1.78 2.74 11.73
C ARG A 218 -1.72 3.19 13.20
N PRO A 219 -0.70 3.96 13.58
CA PRO A 219 -0.89 5.39 13.26
C PRO A 219 0.27 5.99 12.47
N ASP A 220 1.45 5.37 12.51
CA ASP A 220 2.70 5.96 12.00
C ASP A 220 2.67 6.23 10.48
N ASP A 221 1.91 5.44 9.73
CA ASP A 221 1.80 5.54 8.27
C ASP A 221 0.61 6.36 7.78
N VAL A 222 -0.28 6.81 8.67
CA VAL A 222 -1.39 7.72 8.32
C VAL A 222 -0.87 9.16 8.42
N LYS A 223 -0.06 9.58 7.43
CA LYS A 223 0.59 10.90 7.40
C LYS A 223 -0.23 11.98 6.69
N ASP A 224 -1.30 11.60 6.02
CA ASP A 224 -2.17 12.49 5.26
C ASP A 224 -3.64 12.29 5.65
N PRO A 225 -4.51 13.32 5.52
CA PRO A 225 -5.91 13.27 5.95
C PRO A 225 -6.74 12.16 5.29
N LEU A 226 -6.30 11.66 4.14
CA LEU A 226 -6.96 10.62 3.36
C LEU A 226 -6.35 9.23 3.62
N GLY A 227 -5.29 9.13 4.43
CA GLY A 227 -4.56 7.89 4.68
C GLY A 227 -3.91 7.28 3.44
N LEU A 228 -3.69 8.05 2.37
CA LEU A 228 -3.11 7.57 1.12
C LEU A 228 -1.75 6.90 1.33
N THR A 229 -0.93 7.43 2.23
CA THR A 229 0.38 6.87 2.57
C THR A 229 0.24 5.46 3.13
N TYR A 230 -0.72 5.25 4.04
CA TYR A 230 -1.06 3.93 4.57
C TYR A 230 -1.56 3.01 3.46
N TYR A 231 -2.50 3.45 2.63
CA TYR A 231 -3.08 2.61 1.57
C TYR A 231 -2.07 2.24 0.48
N ARG A 232 -1.11 3.12 0.18
CA ARG A 232 0.02 2.81 -0.70
C ARG A 232 0.89 1.70 -0.11
N ARG A 233 1.23 1.80 1.19
CA ARG A 233 1.97 0.75 1.91
C ARG A 233 1.18 -0.55 2.03
N LEU A 234 -0.14 -0.49 2.21
CA LEU A 234 -1.01 -1.66 2.18
C LEU A 234 -1.05 -2.31 0.78
N SER A 235 -1.10 -1.51 -0.29
CA SER A 235 -1.11 -2.07 -1.66
C SER A 235 0.17 -2.84 -1.99
N ILE A 236 1.28 -2.50 -1.33
CA ILE A 236 2.55 -3.20 -1.44
C ILE A 236 2.47 -4.57 -0.78
N THR A 237 1.89 -4.67 0.42
CA THR A 237 1.74 -5.96 1.10
C THR A 237 0.84 -6.90 0.30
N GLU A 238 -0.20 -6.36 -0.35
CA GLU A 238 -1.08 -7.09 -1.26
C GLU A 238 -0.36 -7.54 -2.55
N GLN A 239 0.57 -6.75 -3.09
CA GLN A 239 1.39 -7.19 -4.23
C GLN A 239 2.26 -8.41 -3.86
N LEU A 240 2.80 -8.44 -2.64
CA LEU A 240 3.55 -9.59 -2.12
C LEU A 240 2.64 -10.77 -1.72
N ALA A 241 1.34 -10.51 -1.51
CA ALA A 241 0.35 -11.53 -1.21
C ALA A 241 -0.01 -12.40 -2.42
N ARG A 242 0.30 -11.94 -3.64
CA ARG A 242 0.02 -12.66 -4.88
C ARG A 242 0.81 -13.97 -4.93
N SER A 243 0.14 -15.06 -4.58
CA SER A 243 0.57 -16.41 -4.92
C SER A 243 0.27 -16.69 -6.39
N THR A 244 1.01 -17.62 -6.98
CA THR A 244 0.74 -18.10 -8.34
C THR A 244 -0.57 -18.91 -8.32
N PRO A 245 -1.69 -18.41 -8.91
CA PRO A 245 -2.98 -19.11 -8.86
C PRO A 245 -2.95 -20.34 -9.76
N GLY A 246 -3.63 -21.42 -9.36
CA GLY A 246 -3.94 -22.54 -10.27
C GLY A 246 -2.78 -23.48 -10.63
N LEU A 247 -1.56 -23.21 -10.19
CA LEU A 247 -0.56 -24.25 -10.02
C LEU A 247 -0.80 -24.86 -8.64
N LEU A 248 -1.61 -25.92 -8.59
CA LEU A 248 -1.37 -26.98 -7.61
C LEU A 248 0.14 -27.21 -7.65
N ALA A 249 0.86 -26.70 -6.65
CA ALA A 249 2.29 -26.45 -6.70
C ALA A 249 3.00 -27.54 -7.49
N ASN A 250 3.73 -27.15 -8.55
CA ASN A 250 4.51 -28.04 -9.41
C ASN A 250 4.95 -29.27 -8.62
N VAL A 251 4.57 -30.47 -9.07
CA VAL A 251 4.85 -31.73 -8.35
C VAL A 251 6.30 -31.78 -7.88
N ALA A 252 7.22 -31.27 -8.71
CA ALA A 252 8.64 -31.12 -8.39
C ALA A 252 8.92 -30.26 -7.14
N GLU A 253 8.44 -29.02 -7.09
CA GLU A 253 8.72 -28.11 -5.99
C GLU A 253 8.07 -28.61 -4.69
N ARG A 254 6.84 -29.12 -4.77
CA ARG A 254 6.17 -29.72 -3.62
C ARG A 254 6.90 -30.98 -3.13
N SER A 255 7.44 -31.80 -4.03
CA SER A 255 8.21 -32.99 -3.69
C SER A 255 9.53 -32.67 -2.98
N GLU A 256 10.08 -31.47 -3.20
CA GLU A 256 11.32 -31.02 -2.56
C GLU A 256 11.05 -30.29 -1.23
N MET A 257 10.00 -29.45 -1.17
CA MET A 257 9.72 -28.61 0.00
C MET A 257 9.05 -29.38 1.15
N LEU A 258 8.16 -30.35 0.86
CA LEU A 258 7.45 -31.08 1.90
C LEU A 258 8.38 -31.92 2.79
N PRO A 259 9.35 -32.69 2.28
CA PRO A 259 10.29 -33.44 3.13
C PRO A 259 11.10 -32.52 4.06
N ARG A 260 11.53 -31.35 3.57
CA ARG A 260 12.23 -30.36 4.41
C ARG A 260 11.34 -29.84 5.52
N ARG A 261 10.11 -29.49 5.16
CA ARG A 261 9.10 -29.05 6.14
C ARG A 261 8.85 -30.10 7.22
N GLN A 262 8.81 -31.38 6.84
CA GLN A 262 8.65 -32.51 7.76
C GLN A 262 9.87 -32.70 8.66
N ALA A 263 11.09 -32.47 8.17
CA ALA A 263 12.32 -32.60 8.96
C ALA A 263 12.32 -31.67 10.19
N VAL A 264 11.69 -30.50 10.09
CA VAL A 264 11.56 -29.52 11.20
C VAL A 264 10.21 -29.56 11.91
N ALA A 265 9.32 -30.50 11.59
CA ALA A 265 7.96 -30.55 12.15
C ALA A 265 7.93 -30.82 13.67
N HIS A 266 8.99 -31.41 14.21
CA HIS A 266 9.14 -31.64 15.66
C HIS A 266 9.47 -30.35 16.43
N LEU A 267 10.10 -29.35 15.78
CA LEU A 267 10.40 -28.04 16.36
C LEU A 267 9.24 -27.07 16.14
N ILE A 268 8.75 -27.02 14.90
CA ILE A 268 7.68 -26.12 14.46
C ILE A 268 6.61 -26.99 13.79
N PRO A 269 5.52 -27.34 14.49
CA PRO A 269 4.50 -28.24 13.96
C PRO A 269 3.75 -27.62 12.78
N MET A 270 3.04 -28.44 12.00
CA MET A 270 2.06 -27.92 11.03
C MET A 270 0.86 -27.35 11.79
N ASN A 271 0.15 -26.37 11.22
CA ASN A 271 -1.09 -25.90 11.83
C ASN A 271 -2.15 -27.01 11.70
N PRO A 272 -2.70 -27.54 12.81
CA PRO A 272 -3.67 -28.64 12.74
C PRO A 272 -5.04 -28.21 12.20
N ASN A 273 -5.34 -26.90 12.20
CA ASN A 273 -6.64 -26.36 11.80
C ASN A 273 -6.67 -25.86 10.34
N GLU A 274 -5.56 -25.98 9.61
CA GLU A 274 -5.45 -25.53 8.23
C GLU A 274 -5.15 -26.73 7.33
N ASP A 275 -5.77 -26.76 6.15
CA ASP A 275 -5.47 -27.80 5.17
C ASP A 275 -3.97 -27.78 4.82
N PRO A 276 -3.25 -28.93 4.86
CA PRO A 276 -1.81 -28.97 4.61
C PRO A 276 -1.38 -28.36 3.28
N GLN A 277 -2.24 -28.36 2.26
CA GLN A 277 -1.92 -27.77 0.95
C GLN A 277 -1.98 -26.25 0.99
N SER A 278 -2.87 -25.67 1.80
CA SER A 278 -3.03 -24.22 1.98
C SER A 278 -1.91 -23.56 2.79
N GLN A 279 -1.13 -24.37 3.52
CA GLN A 279 -0.03 -23.91 4.38
C GLN A 279 1.26 -23.59 3.62
N TYR A 280 1.38 -23.98 2.35
CA TYR A 280 2.50 -23.59 1.47
C TYR A 280 2.04 -22.56 0.45
N ARG A 281 2.68 -21.39 0.41
CA ARG A 281 2.30 -20.29 -0.49
C ARG A 281 3.51 -19.67 -1.19
N LEU A 282 3.91 -20.27 -2.31
CA LEU A 282 4.94 -19.73 -3.18
C LEU A 282 4.51 -18.37 -3.77
N PRO A 283 5.29 -17.29 -3.55
CA PRO A 283 5.07 -16.01 -4.23
C PRO A 283 5.33 -16.13 -5.74
N GLN A 284 4.79 -15.19 -6.52
CA GLN A 284 5.16 -15.10 -7.94
C GLN A 284 6.69 -14.93 -8.11
N ALA A 285 7.25 -15.49 -9.19
CA ALA A 285 8.70 -15.49 -9.42
C ALA A 285 9.30 -14.07 -9.45
N GLU A 286 8.56 -13.10 -10.00
CA GLU A 286 8.96 -11.69 -10.02
C GLU A 286 9.01 -11.09 -8.61
N VAL A 287 8.04 -11.46 -7.76
CA VAL A 287 8.00 -11.04 -6.36
C VAL A 287 9.19 -11.60 -5.60
N ALA A 288 9.46 -12.90 -5.74
CA ALA A 288 10.56 -13.57 -5.06
C ALA A 288 11.93 -13.06 -5.52
N ARG A 289 12.11 -12.81 -6.82
CA ARG A 289 13.41 -12.43 -7.41
C ARG A 289 13.74 -10.95 -7.31
N TYR A 290 12.74 -10.07 -7.38
CA TYR A 290 13.00 -8.63 -7.49
C TYR A 290 12.38 -7.84 -6.33
N VAL A 291 11.15 -8.16 -5.96
CA VAL A 291 10.39 -7.33 -5.01
C VAL A 291 10.84 -7.58 -3.58
N LEU A 292 10.92 -8.85 -3.13
CA LEU A 292 11.35 -9.18 -1.77
C LEU A 292 12.79 -8.72 -1.46
N PRO A 293 13.79 -8.95 -2.33
CA PRO A 293 15.14 -8.45 -2.08
C PRO A 293 15.17 -6.90 -2.01
N SER A 294 14.42 -6.22 -2.89
CA SER A 294 14.35 -4.75 -2.86
C SER A 294 13.77 -4.23 -1.54
N TYR A 295 12.72 -4.88 -0.99
CA TYR A 295 12.16 -4.49 0.31
C TYR A 295 13.11 -4.81 1.46
N ALA A 296 13.77 -5.96 1.42
CA ALA A 296 14.78 -6.30 2.40
C ALA A 296 15.86 -5.21 2.47
N SER A 297 16.34 -4.73 1.32
CA SER A 297 17.38 -3.70 1.23
C SER A 297 16.88 -2.38 1.79
N HIS A 298 15.67 -1.98 1.40
CA HIS A 298 15.03 -0.77 1.92
C HIS A 298 14.90 -0.80 3.45
N ILE A 299 14.37 -1.89 4.01
CA ILE A 299 14.16 -2.06 5.45
C ILE A 299 15.48 -2.06 6.23
N ILE A 300 16.53 -2.73 5.69
CA ILE A 300 17.86 -2.70 6.31
C ILE A 300 18.41 -1.27 6.29
N LEU A 301 18.38 -0.57 5.16
CA LEU A 301 18.92 0.79 5.04
C LEU A 301 18.14 1.82 5.88
N GLU A 302 16.84 1.63 6.07
CA GLU A 302 16.01 2.53 6.87
C GLU A 302 16.19 2.32 8.38
N HIS A 303 16.47 1.10 8.82
CA HIS A 303 16.43 0.76 10.24
C HIS A 303 17.76 0.29 10.86
N ALA A 304 18.76 -0.04 10.04
CA ALA A 304 20.12 -0.32 10.51
C ALA A 304 21.00 0.92 10.40
N ASP A 305 22.00 1.00 11.29
CA ASP A 305 23.09 1.98 11.18
C ASP A 305 23.84 1.76 9.84
N PRO A 306 24.12 2.80 9.02
CA PRO A 306 24.83 2.65 7.76
C PRO A 306 26.14 1.87 7.85
N ALA A 307 26.88 2.00 8.97
CA ALA A 307 28.12 1.25 9.19
C ALA A 307 27.90 -0.26 9.44
N ARG A 308 26.69 -0.66 9.81
CA ARG A 308 26.30 -2.03 10.13
C ARG A 308 25.35 -2.65 9.13
N ALA A 309 24.81 -1.89 8.17
CA ALA A 309 23.86 -2.38 7.17
C ALA A 309 24.35 -3.64 6.43
N GLY A 310 25.65 -3.72 6.10
CA GLY A 310 26.25 -4.89 5.46
C GLY A 310 26.32 -6.16 6.34
N LYS A 311 26.12 -6.02 7.66
CA LYS A 311 26.06 -7.10 8.65
C LYS A 311 24.64 -7.34 9.19
N THR A 312 23.65 -6.71 8.57
CA THR A 312 22.25 -6.88 8.96
C THR A 312 21.57 -7.84 7.99
N THR A 313 20.93 -8.86 8.53
CA THR A 313 20.00 -9.72 7.79
C THR A 313 18.56 -9.38 8.18
N VAL A 314 17.61 -9.75 7.33
CA VAL A 314 16.19 -9.55 7.58
C VAL A 314 15.39 -10.79 7.22
N LYS A 315 14.69 -11.34 8.21
CA LYS A 315 13.65 -12.35 7.99
C LYS A 315 12.33 -11.66 7.70
N ILE A 316 11.68 -12.04 6.61
CA ILE A 316 10.41 -11.44 6.17
C ILE A 316 9.28 -12.43 6.40
N TYR A 317 8.20 -11.98 7.02
CA TYR A 317 6.95 -12.72 7.20
C TYR A 317 5.80 -11.94 6.58
N ARG A 318 4.98 -12.60 5.75
CA ARG A 318 3.67 -12.08 5.37
C ARG A 318 2.66 -12.60 6.37
N VAL A 319 2.03 -11.70 7.10
CA VAL A 319 1.06 -12.05 8.13
C VAL A 319 -0.33 -11.72 7.61
N GLU A 320 -1.13 -12.76 7.40
CA GLU A 320 -2.53 -12.63 7.00
C GLU A 320 -3.43 -12.73 8.24
N HIS A 321 -4.37 -11.80 8.40
CA HIS A 321 -5.39 -11.93 9.45
C HIS A 321 -6.57 -12.76 8.95
N ARG A 322 -6.88 -13.90 9.58
CA ARG A 322 -8.04 -14.69 9.22
C ARG A 322 -9.33 -13.98 9.65
N THR A 323 -10.14 -13.59 8.67
CA THR A 323 -11.53 -13.21 8.91
C THR A 323 -12.26 -14.39 9.55
N MET A 324 -12.77 -14.19 10.76
CA MET A 324 -13.55 -15.20 11.45
C MET A 324 -14.93 -15.29 10.80
N ASN A 325 -15.47 -16.50 10.72
CA ASN A 325 -16.86 -16.66 10.30
C ASN A 325 -17.81 -16.17 11.41
N VAL A 326 -19.09 -15.99 11.04
CA VAL A 326 -20.10 -15.43 11.95
C VAL A 326 -20.30 -16.34 13.17
N GLU A 327 -20.22 -17.66 13.01
CA GLU A 327 -20.37 -18.63 14.09
C GLU A 327 -19.23 -18.55 15.11
N GLU A 328 -17.99 -18.40 14.65
CA GLU A 328 -16.80 -18.21 15.48
C GLU A 328 -16.82 -16.88 16.23
N PHE A 329 -17.34 -15.82 15.59
CA PHE A 329 -17.51 -14.51 16.23
C PHE A 329 -18.65 -14.52 17.25
N ALA A 330 -19.80 -15.12 16.90
CA ALA A 330 -21.00 -15.13 17.72
C ALA A 330 -20.92 -16.08 18.91
N ASN A 331 -20.14 -17.16 18.82
CA ASN A 331 -20.00 -18.15 19.89
C ASN A 331 -18.56 -18.28 20.39
N PRO A 332 -18.07 -17.31 21.19
CA PRO A 332 -16.73 -17.35 21.76
C PRO A 332 -16.46 -18.58 22.64
N ARG A 333 -17.50 -19.27 23.14
CA ARG A 333 -17.34 -20.49 23.94
C ARG A 333 -16.77 -21.66 23.14
N ASN A 334 -16.92 -21.65 21.82
CA ASN A 334 -16.33 -22.66 20.93
C ASN A 334 -14.81 -22.45 20.74
N ARG A 335 -14.23 -21.37 21.28
CA ARG A 335 -12.80 -21.08 21.30
C ARG A 335 -12.30 -20.86 22.73
N PRO A 336 -11.95 -21.94 23.45
CA PRO A 336 -11.33 -21.80 24.76
C PRO A 336 -10.03 -21.00 24.62
N GLY A 337 -10.01 -19.79 25.19
CA GLY A 337 -8.83 -18.93 25.25
C GLY A 337 -8.89 -17.62 24.46
N SER A 338 -9.87 -17.42 23.56
CA SER A 338 -10.00 -16.11 22.91
C SER A 338 -11.36 -15.79 22.30
N THR A 339 -11.87 -14.62 22.68
CA THR A 339 -13.09 -14.01 22.12
C THR A 339 -12.78 -12.86 21.16
N SER A 340 -11.50 -12.51 21.00
CA SER A 340 -11.09 -11.33 20.26
C SER A 340 -10.84 -11.66 18.78
N PRO A 341 -11.33 -10.83 17.83
CA PRO A 341 -10.87 -10.90 16.46
C PRO A 341 -9.36 -10.69 16.34
N TYR A 342 -8.73 -10.01 17.29
CA TYR A 342 -7.30 -9.71 17.29
C TYR A 342 -6.49 -10.69 18.13
N ASP A 343 -6.98 -11.92 18.29
CA ASP A 343 -6.19 -12.96 18.92
C ASP A 343 -5.00 -13.34 18.03
N PRO A 344 -3.79 -13.51 18.57
CA PRO A 344 -2.64 -13.96 17.80
C PRO A 344 -2.88 -15.24 16.99
N ALA A 345 -3.69 -16.19 17.49
CA ALA A 345 -4.02 -17.41 16.75
C ALA A 345 -4.91 -17.19 15.50
N THR A 346 -5.47 -16.00 15.32
CA THR A 346 -6.18 -15.62 14.08
C THR A 346 -5.23 -15.16 12.97
N TYR A 347 -3.95 -14.92 13.27
CA TYR A 347 -2.97 -14.52 12.29
C TYR A 347 -2.23 -15.72 11.68
N ARG A 348 -1.87 -15.61 10.41
CA ARG A 348 -1.21 -16.66 9.62
C ARG A 348 0.08 -16.09 9.02
N PRO A 349 1.23 -16.20 9.73
CA PRO A 349 2.50 -15.71 9.22
C PRO A 349 3.13 -16.74 8.26
N PHE A 350 3.32 -16.36 7.01
CA PHE A 350 4.07 -17.11 6.00
C PHE A 350 5.48 -16.57 5.92
N PHE A 351 6.48 -17.42 6.11
CA PHE A 351 7.88 -17.00 6.02
C PHE A 351 8.29 -16.84 4.55
N LEU A 352 8.81 -15.66 4.18
CA LEU A 352 9.17 -15.31 2.81
C LEU A 352 10.68 -15.37 2.52
N GLY A 353 11.49 -15.74 3.52
CA GLY A 353 12.94 -15.87 3.40
C GLY A 353 13.71 -14.93 4.31
N GLU A 354 15.01 -15.23 4.43
CA GLU A 354 15.99 -14.39 5.09
C GLU A 354 16.90 -13.77 4.04
N PHE A 355 17.02 -12.45 4.06
CA PHE A 355 17.77 -11.69 3.08
C PHE A 355 18.92 -10.95 3.73
N GLY A 356 20.04 -10.83 3.03
CA GLY A 356 21.21 -10.10 3.49
C GLY A 356 22.07 -9.63 2.33
N TYR A 357 22.97 -8.68 2.61
CA TYR A 357 23.93 -8.23 1.63
C TYR A 357 25.02 -9.29 1.42
N VAL A 358 25.25 -9.65 0.16
CA VAL A 358 26.34 -10.51 -0.29
C VAL A 358 27.22 -9.75 -1.28
N ALA A 359 28.48 -10.15 -1.40
CA ALA A 359 29.38 -9.56 -2.39
C ALA A 359 28.84 -9.83 -3.81
N ASP A 360 28.80 -8.80 -4.65
CA ASP A 360 28.36 -8.93 -6.03
C ASP A 360 29.50 -9.55 -6.89
N PRO A 361 29.34 -10.78 -7.41
CA PRO A 361 30.39 -11.42 -8.20
C PRO A 361 30.65 -10.70 -9.52
N GLU A 362 29.68 -9.93 -10.04
CA GLU A 362 29.82 -9.20 -11.31
C GLU A 362 30.44 -7.81 -11.13
N LYS A 363 30.42 -7.28 -9.89
CA LYS A 363 30.88 -5.93 -9.57
C LYS A 363 31.73 -5.94 -8.30
N PRO A 364 33.05 -6.15 -8.41
CA PRO A 364 33.95 -6.16 -7.26
C PRO A 364 33.81 -4.91 -6.40
N GLY A 365 33.59 -5.09 -5.10
CA GLY A 365 33.38 -4.01 -4.13
C GLY A 365 31.93 -3.51 -4.04
N ALA A 366 31.03 -3.97 -4.90
CA ALA A 366 29.60 -3.77 -4.71
C ALA A 366 28.99 -4.93 -3.88
N ALA A 367 27.90 -4.63 -3.19
CA ALA A 367 27.08 -5.63 -2.52
C ALA A 367 25.69 -5.64 -3.17
N ARG A 368 25.11 -6.83 -3.29
CA ARG A 368 23.71 -7.00 -3.69
C ARG A 368 22.99 -7.78 -2.61
N ILE A 369 21.68 -7.61 -2.53
CA ILE A 369 20.87 -8.30 -1.55
C ILE A 369 20.32 -9.61 -2.14
N GLU A 370 20.46 -10.70 -1.40
CA GLU A 370 20.06 -12.03 -1.83
C GLU A 370 19.34 -12.79 -0.72
N LEU A 371 18.60 -13.82 -1.11
CA LEU A 371 18.06 -14.84 -0.22
C LEU A 371 19.22 -15.72 0.28
N LEU A 372 19.49 -15.69 1.59
CA LEU A 372 20.67 -16.34 2.17
C LEU A 372 20.58 -17.87 2.17
N ASN A 373 19.38 -18.42 2.41
CA ASN A 373 19.16 -19.86 2.40
C ASN A 373 17.94 -20.23 1.53
N PRO A 374 18.14 -20.53 0.24
CA PRO A 374 17.08 -21.01 -0.64
C PRO A 374 16.49 -22.37 -0.23
N GLN A 375 17.19 -23.15 0.62
CA GLN A 375 16.78 -24.47 1.06
C GLN A 375 16.22 -24.47 2.49
N GLU A 376 15.87 -23.30 3.03
CA GLU A 376 15.33 -23.16 4.37
C GLU A 376 14.00 -23.94 4.51
N PRO A 377 13.88 -24.86 5.49
CA PRO A 377 12.72 -25.75 5.61
C PRO A 377 11.35 -25.07 5.73
N LEU A 378 11.32 -23.83 6.22
CA LEU A 378 10.09 -23.05 6.38
C LEU A 378 9.86 -22.03 5.26
N LEU A 379 10.72 -21.97 4.24
CA LEU A 379 10.56 -21.02 3.14
C LEU A 379 9.19 -21.21 2.48
N TYR A 380 8.39 -20.14 2.46
CA TYR A 380 7.01 -20.04 1.97
C TYR A 380 5.96 -20.86 2.73
N TRP A 381 6.32 -21.44 3.88
CA TRP A 381 5.39 -22.15 4.74
C TRP A 381 4.75 -21.24 5.80
N LEU A 382 3.53 -21.59 6.18
CA LEU A 382 2.86 -21.10 7.37
C LEU A 382 3.66 -21.50 8.62
N VAL A 383 4.00 -20.51 9.43
CA VAL A 383 4.55 -20.71 10.77
C VAL A 383 3.39 -20.56 11.75
N PRO A 384 2.95 -21.62 12.44
CA PRO A 384 1.67 -21.54 13.15
C PRO A 384 1.77 -20.71 14.43
N ILE A 385 0.62 -20.20 14.87
CA ILE A 385 0.41 -19.69 16.22
C ILE A 385 -0.66 -20.57 16.83
N LEU A 386 -0.26 -21.40 17.79
CA LEU A 386 -1.13 -22.45 18.32
C LEU A 386 -1.58 -22.11 19.74
N PRO A 387 -2.82 -22.46 20.13
CA PRO A 387 -3.21 -22.42 21.53
C PRO A 387 -2.25 -23.25 22.38
N ARG A 388 -1.93 -22.76 23.57
CA ARG A 388 -1.05 -23.48 24.50
C ARG A 388 -1.79 -24.72 25.03
N PRO A 389 -1.22 -25.93 24.91
CA PRO A 389 -1.79 -27.13 25.51
C PRO A 389 -1.94 -26.94 27.03
N GLY A 390 -3.13 -27.22 27.57
CA GLY A 390 -3.41 -27.02 29.01
C GLY A 390 -3.74 -25.58 29.42
N GLY A 391 -3.80 -24.64 28.48
CA GLY A 391 -4.12 -23.24 28.77
C GLY A 391 -2.95 -22.47 29.37
N VAL A 392 -3.27 -21.37 30.05
CA VAL A 392 -2.27 -20.52 30.72
C VAL A 392 -1.84 -21.16 32.04
N PRO A 393 -0.55 -21.47 32.27
CA PRO A 393 -0.08 -22.01 33.54
C PRO A 393 -0.41 -21.06 34.71
N PRO A 394 -0.83 -21.59 35.88
CA PRO A 394 -0.99 -20.77 37.08
C PRO A 394 0.32 -20.06 37.42
N GLY A 395 0.29 -18.72 37.50
CA GLY A 395 1.47 -17.91 37.81
C GLY A 395 2.30 -17.48 36.60
N ASP A 396 1.90 -17.83 35.36
CA ASP A 396 2.47 -17.20 34.16
C ASP A 396 2.19 -15.67 34.21
N PRO A 397 3.23 -14.82 34.38
CA PRO A 397 3.05 -13.39 34.55
C PRO A 397 2.56 -12.71 33.25
N HIS A 398 2.64 -13.40 32.11
CA HIS A 398 2.31 -12.87 30.80
C HIS A 398 1.00 -13.42 30.25
N LYS A 399 0.49 -14.50 30.85
CA LYS A 399 -0.81 -15.10 30.57
C LYS A 399 -1.07 -15.33 29.08
N ARG A 400 -0.05 -15.70 28.31
CA ARG A 400 -0.19 -15.92 26.86
C ARG A 400 -0.93 -17.24 26.62
N PRO A 401 -2.13 -17.23 26.04
CA PRO A 401 -2.88 -18.47 25.80
C PRO A 401 -2.39 -19.23 24.55
N PHE A 402 -1.27 -18.82 23.95
CA PHE A 402 -0.74 -19.35 22.69
C PHE A 402 0.78 -19.56 22.74
N ILE A 403 1.29 -20.27 21.74
CA ILE A 403 2.70 -20.48 21.43
C ILE A 403 2.99 -19.79 20.10
N ASP A 404 3.96 -18.87 20.12
CA ASP A 404 4.36 -18.08 18.96
C ASP A 404 5.57 -18.72 18.26
N PHE A 405 5.30 -19.64 17.33
CA PHE A 405 6.38 -20.26 16.56
C PHE A 405 7.03 -19.31 15.56
N MET A 406 6.39 -18.17 15.22
CA MET A 406 7.01 -17.14 14.38
C MET A 406 8.20 -16.52 15.11
N SER A 407 8.04 -16.15 16.38
CA SER A 407 9.15 -15.65 17.21
C SER A 407 10.25 -16.68 17.41
N ILE A 408 9.90 -17.96 17.64
CA ILE A 408 10.88 -19.06 17.77
C ILE A 408 11.71 -19.17 16.49
N HIS A 409 11.05 -19.27 15.34
CA HIS A 409 11.71 -19.33 14.04
C HIS A 409 12.56 -18.08 13.76
N ALA A 410 12.04 -16.90 14.11
CA ALA A 410 12.71 -15.65 13.82
C ALA A 410 14.03 -15.50 14.57
N LEU A 411 14.16 -16.05 15.78
CA LEU A 411 15.34 -15.83 16.60
C LEU A 411 16.51 -16.78 16.29
N ASP A 412 16.34 -17.82 15.46
CA ASP A 412 17.34 -18.87 15.15
C ASP A 412 17.98 -19.53 16.39
N THR A 413 17.42 -19.29 17.56
CA THR A 413 17.84 -19.92 18.81
C THR A 413 17.14 -21.27 18.88
N LEU A 414 17.74 -22.24 18.20
CA LEU A 414 17.32 -23.65 18.06
C LEU A 414 17.38 -24.48 19.36
N ASP A 415 17.40 -23.85 20.53
CA ASP A 415 17.18 -24.52 21.83
C ASP A 415 15.97 -23.96 22.58
N LEU A 416 15.24 -22.98 22.02
CA LEU A 416 14.01 -22.49 22.65
C LEU A 416 12.88 -23.50 22.42
N ASN A 417 12.54 -24.24 23.46
CA ASN A 417 11.28 -24.96 23.52
C ASN A 417 10.12 -23.97 23.61
N ALA A 418 8.89 -24.45 23.40
CA ALA A 418 7.69 -23.62 23.50
C ALA A 418 7.58 -22.82 24.83
N GLY A 419 8.22 -23.28 25.91
CA GLY A 419 8.26 -22.59 27.20
C GLY A 419 9.25 -21.42 27.27
N ASP A 420 10.28 -21.39 26.44
CA ASP A 420 11.34 -20.36 26.55
C ASP A 420 10.95 -19.01 25.92
N VAL A 421 9.92 -19.00 25.06
CA VAL A 421 9.32 -17.76 24.51
C VAL A 421 8.70 -16.90 25.62
N ASP A 422 8.34 -17.51 26.74
CA ASP A 422 7.83 -16.82 27.92
C ASP A 422 8.93 -16.40 28.91
N ASP A 423 10.19 -16.81 28.68
CA ASP A 423 11.29 -16.41 29.53
C ASP A 423 11.47 -14.87 29.45
N PRO A 424 11.50 -14.17 30.60
CA PRO A 424 11.73 -12.73 30.63
C PRO A 424 12.96 -12.25 29.84
N ARG A 425 13.98 -13.10 29.66
CA ARG A 425 15.19 -12.83 28.87
C ARG A 425 14.92 -12.64 27.38
N HIS A 426 13.86 -13.27 26.85
CA HIS A 426 13.46 -13.19 25.44
C HIS A 426 12.32 -12.20 25.21
N ARG A 427 11.74 -11.61 26.26
CA ARG A 427 10.55 -10.75 26.19
C ARG A 427 10.67 -9.59 25.20
N ASN A 428 11.83 -8.94 25.13
CA ASN A 428 12.04 -7.81 24.22
C ASN A 428 12.46 -8.24 22.81
N LYS A 429 12.62 -9.55 22.60
CA LYS A 429 13.05 -10.17 21.33
C LYS A 429 11.92 -10.89 20.62
N VAL A 430 10.87 -11.29 21.33
CA VAL A 430 9.66 -11.89 20.73
C VAL A 430 8.78 -10.82 20.08
N PHE A 431 8.01 -11.21 19.07
CA PHE A 431 7.10 -10.32 18.38
C PHE A 431 5.94 -9.89 19.30
N ASP A 432 5.65 -8.60 19.33
CA ASP A 432 4.50 -8.07 20.04
C ASP A 432 3.28 -7.99 19.11
N TRP A 433 2.43 -9.00 19.21
CA TRP A 433 1.20 -9.12 18.42
C TRP A 433 0.21 -7.96 18.62
N ASN A 434 0.34 -7.17 19.69
CA ASN A 434 -0.51 -5.98 19.85
C ASN A 434 -0.19 -4.88 18.84
N GLN A 435 0.99 -4.91 18.21
CA GLN A 435 1.36 -3.95 17.16
C GLN A 435 0.56 -4.12 15.86
N LEU A 436 -0.17 -5.24 15.71
CA LEU A 436 -1.04 -5.51 14.57
C LEU A 436 -2.50 -5.05 14.79
N ARG A 437 -2.79 -4.40 15.91
CA ARG A 437 -4.14 -3.92 16.28
C ARG A 437 -4.45 -2.53 15.78
#